data_AF-A0A942MPQ6-F1
#
_entry.id   AF-A0A942MPQ6-F1
#
_cell.length_a   1.000
_cell.length_b   1.000
_cell.length_c   1.000
_cell.angle_alpha   90.00
_cell.angle_beta   90.00
_cell.angle_gamma   90.00
#
_symmetry.space_group_name_H-M   'P 1'
#
loop_
_entity.id
_entity.type
_entity.pdbx_description
1 polymer ?
#
loop_
_entity_poly.entity_id
_entity_poly.type
_entity_poly.pdbx_seq_one_letter_code
_entity_poly.pdbx_strand_id
1 'polypeptide(L)'
;MTANTLNLPLTAIVGNAVYDYLTLERPETENEYIFISEQRPYGRLESASLGNIADKLLVAANIRQSNGDRRGFHIFRHRLATALLGNGVARPVISEILGHESPDSLEIYLSADFVHLKECALSIEWIPMDEGVLADA
;
A
#
# COMPACT_ATOMS: atom_id res chain seq x y z
N MET A 1 -2.61 -2.26 18.37
CA MET A 1 -3.64 -1.76 17.44
C MET A 1 -4.70 -1.11 18.30
N THR A 2 -4.83 0.22 18.27
CA THR A 2 -5.90 0.92 18.99
C THR A 2 -7.22 0.77 18.22
N ALA A 3 -8.31 0.66 18.98
CA ALA A 3 -9.63 0.23 18.55
C ALA A 3 -10.47 1.36 17.92
N ASN A 4 -9.89 2.15 17.03
CA ASN A 4 -10.64 3.19 16.33
C ASN A 4 -11.31 2.61 15.09
N THR A 5 -12.65 2.61 15.10
CA THR A 5 -13.45 2.18 13.96
C THR A 5 -13.25 3.15 12.80
N LEU A 6 -12.63 2.67 11.74
CA LEU A 6 -12.42 3.44 10.52
C LEU A 6 -13.63 3.28 9.60
N ASN A 7 -14.30 4.39 9.28
CA ASN A 7 -15.40 4.42 8.33
C ASN A 7 -14.90 4.96 6.98
N LEU A 8 -14.76 4.07 6.00
CA LEU A 8 -14.40 4.44 4.62
C LEU A 8 -15.59 4.27 3.69
N PRO A 9 -15.75 5.15 2.69
CA PRO A 9 -16.77 4.95 1.66
C PRO A 9 -16.43 3.69 0.85
N LEU A 10 -17.37 2.76 0.81
CA LEU A 10 -17.28 1.58 -0.06
C LEU A 10 -17.72 2.00 -1.47
N THR A 11 -16.76 2.09 -2.40
CA THR A 11 -17.09 2.40 -3.79
C THR A 11 -17.87 1.25 -4.42
N ALA A 12 -18.70 1.55 -5.43
CA ALA A 12 -19.49 0.53 -6.11
C ALA A 12 -18.63 -0.62 -6.67
N ILE A 13 -17.44 -0.32 -7.18
CA ILE A 13 -16.52 -1.33 -7.70
C ILE A 13 -16.08 -2.31 -6.61
N VAL A 14 -15.69 -1.80 -5.44
CA VAL A 14 -15.27 -2.65 -4.31
C VAL A 14 -16.46 -3.42 -3.75
N GLY A 15 -17.63 -2.78 -3.61
CA GLY A 15 -18.86 -3.42 -3.17
C GLY A 15 -19.26 -4.58 -4.07
N ASN A 16 -19.23 -4.39 -5.39
CA ASN A 16 -19.51 -5.44 -6.37
C ASN A 16 -18.50 -6.59 -6.28
N ALA A 17 -17.21 -6.30 -6.15
CA ALA A 17 -16.19 -7.35 -6.00
C ALA A 17 -16.41 -8.19 -4.74
N VAL A 18 -16.81 -7.57 -3.62
CA VAL A 18 -17.15 -8.29 -2.39
C VAL A 18 -18.45 -9.09 -2.57
N TYR A 19 -19.44 -8.54 -3.26
CA TYR A 19 -20.69 -9.25 -3.56
C TYR A 19 -20.46 -10.49 -4.43
N ASP A 20 -19.65 -10.37 -5.49
CA ASP A 20 -19.29 -11.49 -6.37
C ASP A 20 -18.55 -12.57 -5.58
N TYR A 21 -17.59 -12.19 -4.73
CA TYR A 21 -16.92 -13.12 -3.84
C TYR A 21 -17.92 -13.84 -2.92
N LEU A 22 -18.83 -13.11 -2.26
CA LEU A 22 -19.80 -13.69 -1.32
C LEU A 22 -20.81 -14.64 -2.00
N THR A 23 -21.17 -14.39 -3.25
CA THR A 23 -22.24 -15.12 -3.95
C THR A 23 -21.74 -16.20 -4.90
N LEU A 24 -20.53 -16.08 -5.42
CA LEU A 24 -20.00 -16.97 -6.47
C LEU A 24 -18.78 -17.79 -6.02
N GLU A 25 -17.96 -17.24 -5.12
CA GLU A 25 -16.64 -17.83 -4.80
C GLU A 25 -16.55 -18.38 -3.37
N ARG A 26 -17.14 -17.68 -2.40
CA ARG A 26 -17.03 -18.01 -0.98
C ARG A 26 -17.75 -19.34 -0.69
N PRO A 27 -17.04 -20.36 -0.17
CA PRO A 27 -17.67 -21.60 0.26
C PRO A 27 -18.78 -21.37 1.31
N GLU A 28 -19.83 -22.19 1.24
CA GLU A 28 -20.85 -22.22 2.30
C GLU A 28 -20.22 -22.71 3.61
N THR A 29 -20.30 -21.89 4.65
CA THR A 29 -19.73 -22.14 5.97
C THR A 29 -20.43 -21.31 7.03
N GLU A 30 -20.49 -21.83 8.25
CA GLU A 30 -20.98 -21.13 9.46
C GLU A 30 -20.00 -20.06 9.97
N ASN A 31 -18.85 -19.90 9.31
CA ASN A 31 -17.86 -18.92 9.69
C ASN A 31 -18.38 -17.47 9.46
N GLU A 32 -18.29 -16.63 10.48
CA GLU A 32 -18.78 -15.24 10.49
C GLU A 32 -17.89 -14.24 9.73
N TYR A 33 -16.64 -14.61 9.43
CA TYR A 33 -15.71 -13.74 8.74
C TYR A 33 -16.06 -13.62 7.24
N ILE A 34 -15.98 -12.41 6.69
CA ILE A 34 -16.20 -12.16 5.25
C ILE A 34 -15.20 -12.99 4.44
N PHE A 35 -13.90 -12.72 4.60
CA PHE A 35 -12.83 -13.42 3.90
C PHE A 35 -12.37 -14.66 4.68
N ILE A 36 -12.48 -15.82 4.04
CA ILE A 36 -12.10 -17.11 4.61
C ILE A 36 -11.03 -17.80 3.77
N SER A 37 -10.30 -18.73 4.39
CA SER A 37 -9.36 -19.60 3.68
C SER A 37 -10.10 -20.51 2.70
N GLU A 38 -9.52 -20.73 1.53
CA GLU A 38 -10.00 -21.73 0.55
C GLU A 38 -9.74 -23.17 1.01
N GLN A 39 -8.87 -23.38 2.01
CA GLN A 39 -8.52 -24.70 2.52
C GLN A 39 -9.39 -25.09 3.71
N ARG A 40 -9.82 -26.35 3.75
CA ARG A 40 -10.50 -26.91 4.93
C ARG A 40 -9.51 -27.08 6.09
N PRO A 41 -9.94 -26.84 7.34
CA PRO A 41 -11.23 -26.26 7.74
C PRO A 41 -11.28 -24.77 7.35
N TYR A 42 -12.37 -24.31 6.72
CA TYR A 42 -12.55 -22.95 6.17
C TYR A 42 -12.54 -21.88 7.28
N GLY A 43 -11.36 -21.62 7.82
CA GLY A 43 -11.11 -20.66 8.87
C GLY A 43 -11.02 -19.24 8.33
N ARG A 44 -10.93 -18.27 9.24
CA ARG A 44 -10.66 -16.88 8.87
C ARG A 44 -9.35 -16.79 8.06
N LEU A 45 -9.27 -15.84 7.15
CA LEU A 45 -8.03 -15.61 6.42
C LEU A 45 -6.96 -15.04 7.36
N GLU A 46 -5.87 -15.79 7.56
CA GLU A 46 -4.77 -15.38 8.46
C GLU A 46 -3.75 -14.46 7.75
N SER A 47 -3.04 -13.65 8.53
CA SER A 47 -2.04 -12.70 8.02
C SER A 47 -0.93 -13.37 7.20
N ALA A 48 -0.53 -14.61 7.54
CA ALA A 48 0.46 -15.35 6.77
C ALA A 48 -0.02 -15.64 5.33
N SER A 49 -1.31 -15.93 5.16
CA SER A 49 -1.92 -16.19 3.85
C SER A 49 -1.98 -14.94 2.99
N LEU A 50 -2.12 -13.76 3.60
CA LEU A 50 -2.10 -12.48 2.86
C LEU A 50 -0.77 -12.26 2.13
N GLY A 51 0.36 -12.64 2.72
CA GLY A 51 1.67 -12.57 2.05
C GLY A 51 1.69 -13.34 0.74
N ASN A 52 1.28 -14.62 0.80
CA ASN A 52 1.20 -15.49 -0.37
C ASN A 52 0.22 -14.98 -1.42
N ILE A 53 -0.92 -14.42 -1.00
CA ILE A 53 -1.90 -13.83 -1.92
C ILE A 53 -1.30 -12.62 -2.65
N ALA A 54 -0.63 -11.71 -1.92
CA ALA A 54 0.04 -10.57 -2.54
C ALA A 54 1.09 -10.99 -3.57
N ASP A 55 1.91 -12.00 -3.25
CA ASP A 55 2.93 -12.50 -4.17
C ASP A 55 2.28 -13.10 -5.43
N LYS A 56 1.19 -13.88 -5.29
CA LYS A 56 0.42 -14.38 -6.44
C LYS A 56 -0.14 -13.24 -7.31
N LEU A 57 -0.68 -12.18 -6.69
CA LEU A 57 -1.20 -11.01 -7.42
C LEU A 57 -0.10 -10.29 -8.20
N LEU A 58 1.08 -10.10 -7.60
CA LEU A 58 2.20 -9.43 -8.26
C LEU A 58 2.74 -10.26 -9.44
N VAL A 59 2.81 -11.59 -9.29
CA VAL A 59 3.16 -12.50 -10.38
C VAL A 59 2.14 -12.44 -11.50
N ALA A 60 0.84 -12.49 -11.17
CA ALA A 60 -0.25 -12.39 -12.15
C ALA A 60 -0.25 -11.03 -12.89
N ALA A 61 0.14 -9.96 -12.20
CA ALA A 61 0.32 -8.62 -12.77
C ALA A 61 1.64 -8.43 -13.52
N ASN A 62 2.47 -9.47 -13.65
CA ASN A 62 3.79 -9.45 -14.28
C ASN A 62 4.76 -8.42 -13.67
N ILE A 63 4.66 -8.20 -12.36
CA ILE A 63 5.54 -7.31 -11.60
C ILE A 63 6.73 -8.11 -11.08
N ARG A 64 7.94 -7.74 -11.49
CA ARG A 64 9.18 -8.37 -11.04
C ARG A 64 9.47 -7.99 -9.59
N GLN A 65 9.81 -8.97 -8.77
CA GLN A 65 10.32 -8.76 -7.41
C GLN A 65 11.78 -9.20 -7.31
N SER A 66 12.62 -8.31 -6.81
CA SER A 66 14.05 -8.51 -6.56
C SER A 66 14.32 -8.70 -5.07
N ASN A 67 15.53 -9.16 -4.74
CA ASN A 67 15.98 -9.19 -3.35
C ASN A 67 16.08 -7.76 -2.79
N GLY A 68 15.41 -7.52 -1.66
CA GLY A 68 15.29 -6.19 -1.05
C GLY A 68 14.00 -5.44 -1.38
N ASP A 69 13.24 -5.88 -2.37
CA ASP A 69 11.93 -5.29 -2.67
C ASP A 69 10.94 -5.56 -1.53
N ARG A 70 10.05 -4.60 -1.28
CA ARG A 70 8.95 -4.80 -0.34
C ARG A 70 8.05 -5.93 -0.83
N ARG A 71 7.65 -6.80 0.09
CA ARG A 71 6.78 -7.96 -0.17
C ARG A 71 5.51 -7.92 0.67
N GLY A 72 4.52 -8.72 0.26
CA GLY A 72 3.28 -8.90 1.00
C GLY A 72 2.29 -7.72 0.89
N PHE A 73 1.20 -7.82 1.65
CA PHE A 73 0.08 -6.89 1.57
C PHE A 73 0.41 -5.44 2.00
N HIS A 74 1.50 -5.24 2.76
CA HIS A 74 1.95 -3.91 3.16
C HIS A 74 2.32 -3.01 1.97
N ILE A 75 2.64 -3.58 0.81
CA ILE A 75 2.90 -2.82 -0.43
C ILE A 75 1.68 -1.97 -0.80
N PHE A 76 0.47 -2.52 -0.74
CA PHE A 76 -0.75 -1.79 -1.10
C PHE A 76 -0.97 -0.59 -0.19
N ARG A 77 -0.82 -0.79 1.12
CA ARG A 77 -0.93 0.29 2.11
C ARG A 77 0.14 1.36 1.89
N HIS A 78 1.37 0.95 1.61
CA HIS A 78 2.44 1.89 1.31
C HIS A 78 2.15 2.70 0.03
N ARG A 79 1.75 2.03 -1.05
CA ARG A 79 1.44 2.68 -2.32
C ARG A 79 0.29 3.69 -2.17
N LEU A 80 -0.76 3.34 -1.43
CA LEU A 80 -1.85 4.26 -1.11
C LEU A 80 -1.33 5.49 -0.36
N ALA A 81 -0.57 5.30 0.71
CA ALA A 81 -0.03 6.40 1.51
C ALA A 81 0.86 7.34 0.68
N THR A 82 1.79 6.78 -0.12
CA THR A 82 2.68 7.56 -0.97
C THR A 82 1.95 8.29 -2.09
N ALA A 83 0.91 7.68 -2.66
CA ALA A 83 0.11 8.33 -3.69
C ALA A 83 -0.68 9.50 -3.11
N LEU A 84 -1.26 9.34 -1.90
CA LEU A 84 -1.96 10.44 -1.23
C LEU A 84 -1.00 11.58 -0.85
N LEU A 85 0.19 11.26 -0.34
CA LEU A 85 1.23 12.25 -0.05
C LEU A 85 1.65 13.02 -1.31
N GLY A 86 2.00 12.31 -2.39
CA GLY A 86 2.41 12.93 -3.65
C GLY A 86 1.30 13.77 -4.33
N ASN A 87 0.04 13.56 -3.98
CA ASN A 87 -1.09 14.40 -4.40
C ASN A 87 -1.37 15.57 -3.44
N GLY A 88 -0.51 15.80 -2.44
CA GLY A 88 -0.63 16.91 -1.50
C GLY A 88 -1.74 16.73 -0.46
N VAL A 89 -2.24 15.51 -0.23
CA VAL A 89 -3.26 15.26 0.79
C VAL A 89 -2.65 15.48 2.18
N ALA A 90 -3.35 16.22 3.04
CA ALA A 90 -2.86 16.57 4.36
C ALA A 90 -2.58 15.33 5.22
N ARG A 91 -1.44 15.31 5.91
CA ARG A 91 -0.99 14.18 6.76
C ARG A 91 -2.05 13.66 7.74
N PRO A 92 -2.84 14.50 8.43
CA PRO A 92 -3.89 14.00 9.33
C PRO A 92 -4.97 13.18 8.60
N VAL A 93 -5.35 13.61 7.40
CA VAL A 93 -6.35 12.91 6.56
C VAL A 93 -5.81 11.57 6.08
N ILE A 94 -4.53 11.51 5.71
CA ILE A 94 -3.91 10.22 5.33
C ILE A 94 -3.82 9.29 6.54
N SER A 95 -3.49 9.80 7.73
CA SER A 95 -3.47 9.01 8.98
C SER A 95 -4.85 8.42 9.27
N GLU A 96 -5.91 9.21 9.11
CA GLU A 96 -7.29 8.78 9.25
C GLU A 96 -7.65 7.69 8.22
N ILE A 97 -7.39 7.90 6.93
CA ILE A 97 -7.65 6.90 5.86
C ILE A 97 -6.91 5.59 6.13
N LEU A 98 -5.70 5.66 6.68
CA LEU A 98 -4.93 4.49 7.04
C LEU A 98 -5.42 3.86 8.36
N GLY A 99 -6.18 4.57 9.20
CA GLY A 99 -6.60 4.11 10.53
C GLY A 99 -5.47 4.15 11.54
N HIS A 100 -4.47 5.01 11.33
CA HIS A 100 -3.40 5.28 12.29
C HIS A 100 -3.78 6.47 13.18
N GLU A 101 -3.51 6.34 14.47
CA GLU A 101 -3.85 7.37 15.46
C GLU A 101 -2.79 8.49 15.56
N SER A 102 -1.55 8.22 15.10
CA SER A 102 -0.45 9.19 15.09
C SER A 102 0.03 9.55 13.68
N PRO A 103 0.13 10.85 13.34
CA PRO A 103 0.78 11.36 12.13
C PRO A 103 2.26 11.00 11.98
N ASP A 104 2.91 10.53 13.05
CA ASP A 104 4.32 10.11 13.04
C ASP A 104 4.49 8.77 12.30
N SER A 105 3.44 7.95 12.25
CA SER A 105 3.41 6.72 11.45
C SER A 105 3.56 6.97 9.94
N LEU A 106 3.37 8.23 9.49
CA LEU A 106 3.60 8.65 8.12
C LEU A 106 5.07 8.93 7.77
N GLU A 107 5.96 9.03 8.76
CA GLU A 107 7.38 9.29 8.52
C GLU A 107 8.01 8.25 7.59
N ILE A 108 7.55 6.99 7.68
CA ILE A 108 7.96 5.87 6.82
C ILE A 108 7.55 6.07 5.34
N TYR A 109 6.58 6.95 5.07
CA TYR A 109 6.10 7.28 3.72
C TYR A 109 6.71 8.57 3.17
N LEU A 110 7.22 9.47 4.02
CA LEU A 110 7.79 10.76 3.59
C LEU A 110 9.00 10.59 2.67
N SER A 111 9.84 9.59 2.94
CA SER A 111 11.01 9.27 2.09
C SER A 111 10.63 8.88 0.65
N ALA A 112 9.38 8.50 0.41
CA ALA A 112 8.87 8.13 -0.89
C ALA A 112 8.10 9.26 -1.59
N ASP A 113 7.88 10.40 -0.94
CA ASP A 113 7.28 11.60 -1.55
C ASP A 113 8.34 12.41 -2.31
N PHE A 114 8.86 11.80 -3.38
CA PHE A 114 9.95 12.37 -4.16
C PHE A 114 9.58 13.74 -4.78
N VAL A 115 8.30 13.95 -5.09
CA VAL A 115 7.80 15.18 -5.71
C VAL A 115 8.05 16.37 -4.76
N HIS A 116 7.55 16.32 -3.53
CA HIS A 116 7.75 17.39 -2.57
C HIS A 116 9.17 17.39 -1.99
N LEU A 117 9.83 16.24 -1.86
CA LEU A 117 11.25 16.20 -1.44
C LEU A 117 12.16 16.96 -2.40
N LYS A 118 11.84 16.96 -3.71
CA LYS A 118 12.59 17.73 -4.71
C LYS A 118 12.46 19.23 -4.50
N GLU A 119 11.32 19.70 -4.01
CA GLU A 119 11.09 21.13 -3.70
C GLU A 119 11.94 21.58 -2.49
N CYS A 120 12.24 20.66 -1.58
CA CYS A 120 13.10 20.90 -0.42
C CYS A 120 14.61 20.77 -0.73
N ALA A 121 14.99 20.42 -1.95
CA ALA A 121 16.39 20.26 -2.32
C ALA A 121 17.10 21.62 -2.33
N LEU A 122 18.25 21.69 -1.66
CA LEU A 122 19.09 22.88 -1.71
C LEU A 122 19.69 23.06 -3.11
N SER A 123 19.85 24.31 -3.53
CA SER A 123 20.59 24.64 -4.75
C SER A 123 22.03 24.12 -4.64
N ILE A 124 22.51 23.51 -5.74
CA ILE A 124 23.90 23.07 -5.88
C ILE A 124 24.78 24.12 -6.59
N GLU A 125 24.25 25.33 -6.85
CA GLU A 125 24.97 26.40 -7.57
C GLU A 125 26.28 26.82 -6.89
N TRP A 126 26.39 26.63 -5.58
CA TRP A 126 27.60 26.95 -4.81
C TRP A 126 28.65 25.83 -4.82
N ILE A 127 28.32 24.65 -5.36
CA ILE A 127 29.24 23.52 -5.47
C ILE A 127 30.04 23.71 -6.78
N PRO A 128 31.37 23.93 -6.69
CA PRO A 128 32.20 24.04 -7.89
C PRO A 128 32.15 22.72 -8.66
N MET A 129 31.55 22.73 -9.84
CA MET A 129 31.65 21.63 -10.79
C MET A 129 32.98 21.77 -11.51
N ASP A 130 33.96 20.92 -11.16
CA ASP A 130 35.11 20.73 -12.04
C ASP A 130 34.58 20.29 -13.42
N GLU A 131 35.01 20.96 -14.49
CA GLU A 131 34.70 20.60 -15.88
C GLU A 131 35.28 19.21 -16.17
N GLY A 132 34.54 18.17 -15.81
CA GLY A 132 34.98 16.77 -15.88
C GLY A 132 33.88 15.85 -16.40
N VAL A 133 33.91 15.63 -17.72
CA VAL A 133 33.28 14.51 -18.46
C VAL A 133 31.74 14.51 -18.53
N LEU A 134 31.19 15.44 -19.30
CA LEU A 134 30.06 15.16 -20.20
C LEU A 134 30.42 15.65 -21.61
N ALA A 135 31.52 15.14 -22.15
CA ALA A 135 31.74 15.11 -23.59
C ALA A 135 31.39 13.69 -24.07
N ASP A 136 30.46 13.64 -25.02
CA ASP A 136 30.06 12.52 -25.87
C ASP A 136 29.14 11.44 -25.28
N ALA A 137 27.83 11.63 -25.54
CA ALA A 137 26.86 10.57 -25.85
C ALA A 137 25.83 11.10 -26.87
#